data_AF-A0AAW2CHL8-F1
#
_entry.id   AF-A0AAW2CHL8-F1
#
_cell.length_a   1.000
_cell.length_b   1.000
_cell.length_c   1.000
_cell.angle_alpha   90.00
_cell.angle_beta   90.00
_cell.angle_gamma   90.00
#
_symmetry.space_group_name_H-M   'P 1'
#
loop_
_entity.id
_entity.type
_entity.pdbx_description
1 polymer ?
#
loop_
_entity_poly.entity_id
_entity_poly.type
_entity_poly.pdbx_seq_one_letter_code
_entity_poly.pdbx_strand_id
1 'polypeptide(L)'
;MVGDVLELDLSGEGGSNWRKFTRIKVDIDIEQPLLPGIFLPRPKLDDLWVSLKYEKLSIICYTCGLIGHDEKDCNNEIYKLQNPFGAIFEAAGSSLRPENDHIPIGVYNKPDR
;
A
#
# COMPACT_ATOMS: atom_id res chain seq x y z
N MET A 1 3.96 -5.01 -6.83
CA MET A 1 4.80 -5.72 -5.83
C MET A 1 5.34 -4.66 -4.89
N VAL A 2 5.34 -4.88 -3.57
CA VAL A 2 5.80 -3.86 -2.59
C VAL A 2 7.31 -3.69 -2.59
N GLY A 3 8.03 -4.78 -2.83
CA GLY A 3 9.48 -4.84 -2.79
C GLY A 3 9.96 -6.29 -2.80
N ASP A 4 11.27 -6.47 -2.79
CA ASP A 4 11.90 -7.79 -2.73
C ASP A 4 12.05 -8.24 -1.27
N VAL A 5 11.65 -9.47 -0.97
CA VAL A 5 11.72 -9.99 0.41
C VAL A 5 13.17 -10.35 0.75
N LEU A 6 13.69 -9.72 1.80
CA LEU A 6 15.03 -9.98 2.33
C LEU A 6 15.01 -10.97 3.50
N GLU A 7 14.01 -10.86 4.38
CA GLU A 7 13.94 -11.65 5.61
C GLU A 7 12.49 -11.90 6.02
N LEU A 8 12.21 -13.11 6.50
CA LEU A 8 10.90 -13.51 7.03
C LEU A 8 11.06 -13.98 8.47
N ASP A 9 10.53 -13.21 9.41
CA ASP A 9 10.40 -13.62 10.81
C ASP A 9 9.04 -14.30 10.99
N LEU A 10 9.04 -15.61 10.71
CA LEU A 10 7.94 -16.53 10.99
C LEU A 10 8.17 -17.19 12.36
N SER A 11 8.35 -16.41 13.43
CA SER A 11 8.44 -16.94 14.80
C SER A 11 7.12 -17.60 15.21
N GLY A 12 6.96 -18.87 14.83
CA GLY A 12 5.84 -19.76 15.15
C GLY A 12 6.24 -21.23 15.21
N GLU A 13 7.53 -21.55 15.26
CA GLU A 13 8.02 -22.92 15.45
C GLU A 13 8.40 -23.17 16.91
N GLY A 14 7.52 -23.86 17.63
CA GLY A 14 7.83 -24.50 18.91
C GLY A 14 7.43 -23.73 20.18
N GLY A 15 6.37 -24.20 20.86
CA GLY A 15 6.14 -23.95 22.29
C GLY A 15 5.57 -22.59 22.68
N SER A 16 4.24 -22.51 22.73
CA SER A 16 3.46 -21.61 23.61
C SER A 16 3.59 -20.07 23.50
N ASN A 17 4.34 -19.52 22.54
CA ASN A 17 4.37 -18.06 22.29
C ASN A 17 3.95 -17.72 20.84
N TRP A 18 2.64 -17.76 20.57
CA TRP A 18 2.08 -17.26 19.31
C TRP A 18 2.27 -15.74 19.23
N ARG A 19 3.22 -15.26 18.40
CA ARG A 19 3.21 -13.84 18.00
C ARG A 19 1.99 -13.60 17.13
N LYS A 20 1.21 -12.57 17.46
CA LYS A 20 -0.05 -12.22 16.76
C LYS A 20 0.15 -11.62 15.36
N PHE A 21 1.39 -11.47 14.89
CA PHE A 21 1.73 -10.83 13.63
C PHE A 21 3.06 -11.38 13.08
N THR A 22 3.19 -11.34 11.75
CA THR A 22 4.42 -11.67 11.00
C THR A 22 5.19 -10.40 10.70
N ARG A 23 6.53 -10.48 10.70
CA ARG A 23 7.40 -9.39 10.23
C ARG A 23 8.15 -9.83 9.00
N ILE A 24 8.16 -8.95 8.00
CA ILE A 24 8.84 -9.17 6.74
C ILE A 24 9.75 -7.98 6.52
N LYS A 25 11.02 -8.24 6.24
CA LYS A 25 11.96 -7.21 5.78
C LYS A 25 11.93 -7.21 4.25
N VAL A 26 11.63 -6.07 3.67
CA VAL A 26 11.56 -5.88 2.21
C VAL A 26 12.53 -4.79 1.77
N ASP A 27 13.13 -5.00 0.61
CA ASP A 27 13.85 -3.98 -0.15
C ASP A 27 12.87 -3.25 -1.07
N ILE A 28 12.81 -1.92 -0.99
CA ILE A 28 11.83 -1.11 -1.71
C ILE A 28 12.58 -0.05 -2.50
N ASP A 29 12.24 0.07 -3.79
CA ASP A 29 12.69 1.17 -4.63
C ASP A 29 11.99 2.48 -4.22
N ILE A 30 12.76 3.41 -3.66
CA ILE A 30 12.27 4.70 -3.19
C ILE A 30 12.09 5.73 -4.31
N GLU A 31 12.58 5.44 -5.51
CA GLU A 31 12.35 6.27 -6.70
C GLU A 31 10.95 6.04 -7.29
N GLN A 32 10.23 5.03 -6.80
CA GLN A 32 8.84 4.74 -7.15
C GLN A 32 7.87 5.17 -6.04
N PRO A 33 6.64 5.57 -6.40
CA PRO A 33 5.60 5.86 -5.40
C PRO A 33 5.34 4.67 -4.49
N LEU A 34 5.27 4.92 -3.18
CA LEU A 34 4.90 3.89 -2.21
C LEU A 34 3.47 3.39 -2.46
N LEU A 35 3.29 2.07 -2.41
CA LEU A 35 1.99 1.45 -2.63
C LEU A 35 1.05 1.72 -1.44
N PRO A 36 -0.12 2.34 -1.64
CA PRO A 36 -1.09 2.56 -0.56
C PRO A 36 -1.76 1.26 -0.08
N GLY A 37 -1.65 0.19 -0.85
CA GLY A 37 -2.26 -1.10 -0.57
C GLY A 37 -2.12 -2.07 -1.72
N ILE A 38 -2.60 -3.29 -1.50
CA ILE A 38 -2.60 -4.37 -2.48
C ILE A 38 -3.95 -5.08 -2.47
N PHE A 39 -4.32 -5.66 -3.61
CA PHE A 39 -5.41 -6.62 -3.66
C PHE A 39 -4.90 -8.00 -3.29
N LEU A 40 -5.51 -8.60 -2.26
CA LEU A 40 -5.29 -9.96 -1.84
C LEU A 40 -6.31 -10.87 -2.52
N PRO A 41 -5.89 -11.77 -3.43
CA PRO A 41 -6.79 -12.71 -4.07
C PRO A 41 -7.41 -13.66 -3.06
N ARG A 42 -8.72 -13.88 -3.16
CA ARG A 42 -9.45 -14.78 -2.28
C ARG A 42 -10.23 -15.82 -3.07
N PRO A 43 -9.99 -17.12 -2.84
CA PRO A 43 -10.74 -18.16 -3.54
C PRO A 43 -12.25 -18.00 -3.34
N LYS A 44 -13.00 -17.91 -4.44
CA LYS A 44 -14.47 -17.79 -4.47
C LYS A 44 -15.05 -16.51 -3.82
N LEU A 45 -14.22 -15.52 -3.53
CA LEU A 45 -14.64 -14.22 -2.99
C LEU A 45 -14.01 -13.10 -3.83
N ASP A 46 -14.56 -11.90 -3.76
CA ASP A 46 -13.91 -10.73 -4.35
C ASP A 46 -12.55 -10.49 -3.67
N ASP A 47 -11.57 -10.00 -4.45
CA ASP A 47 -10.27 -9.62 -3.93
C ASP A 47 -10.41 -8.57 -2.83
N LEU A 48 -9.64 -8.74 -1.75
CA LEU A 48 -9.67 -7.84 -0.61
C LEU A 48 -8.58 -6.78 -0.76
N TRP A 49 -8.94 -5.50 -0.72
CA TRP A 49 -7.95 -4.44 -0.54
C TRP A 49 -7.35 -4.50 0.86
N VAL A 50 -6.03 -4.64 0.92
CA VAL A 50 -5.23 -4.58 2.14
C VAL A 50 -4.42 -3.30 2.10
N SER A 51 -4.77 -2.34 2.97
CA SER A 51 -4.04 -1.08 3.10
C SER A 51 -2.63 -1.32 3.65
N LEU A 52 -1.64 -0.66 3.07
CA LEU A 52 -0.28 -0.63 3.57
C LEU A 52 -0.04 0.71 4.27
N LYS A 53 0.40 0.65 5.52
CA LYS A 53 0.70 1.83 6.32
C LYS A 53 2.20 1.91 6.55
N TYR A 54 2.75 3.09 6.28
CA TYR A 54 4.17 3.36 6.44
C TYR A 54 4.36 4.29 7.63
N GLU A 55 5.10 3.83 8.62
CA GLU A 55 5.42 4.59 9.82
C GLU A 55 6.90 4.98 9.79
N LYS A 56 7.23 6.08 10.48
CA LYS A 56 8.62 6.55 10.66
C LYS A 56 9.39 6.80 9.34
N LEU A 57 8.67 7.13 8.27
CA LEU A 57 9.26 7.64 7.04
C LEU A 57 9.70 9.10 7.22
N SER A 58 10.62 9.52 6.36
CA SER A 58 10.88 10.95 6.12
C SER A 58 9.69 11.60 5.40
N ILE A 59 9.89 12.79 4.83
CA ILE A 59 8.84 13.52 4.11
C ILE A 59 8.34 12.67 2.93
N ILE A 60 7.07 12.28 2.96
CA ILE A 60 6.35 11.62 1.86
C ILE A 60 5.37 12.62 1.24
N CYS A 61 5.31 12.64 -0.08
CA CYS A 61 4.33 13.43 -0.81
C CYS A 61 3.01 12.67 -0.91
N TYR A 62 1.94 13.18 -0.30
CA TYR A 62 0.63 12.55 -0.37
C TYR A 62 -0.11 12.80 -1.70
N THR A 63 0.48 13.53 -2.65
CA THR A 63 -0.07 13.69 -4.02
C THR A 63 0.48 12.63 -4.97
N CYS A 64 1.79 12.40 -4.96
CA CYS A 64 2.44 11.47 -5.90
C CYS A 64 3.01 10.20 -5.24
N GLY A 65 2.98 10.08 -3.91
CA GLY A 65 3.44 8.89 -3.17
C GLY A 65 4.96 8.74 -3.04
N LEU A 66 5.76 9.67 -3.57
CA LEU A 66 7.22 9.64 -3.50
C LEU A 66 7.77 10.20 -2.18
N ILE A 67 8.95 9.73 -1.79
CA ILE A 67 9.71 10.25 -0.66
C ILE A 67 10.58 11.44 -1.12
N GLY A 68 10.74 12.45 -0.27
CA GLY A 68 11.74 13.52 -0.43
C GLY A 68 11.18 14.93 -0.64
N HIS A 69 9.86 15.08 -0.80
CA HIS A 69 9.20 16.39 -0.93
C HIS A 69 7.78 16.35 -0.37
N ASP A 70 7.21 17.51 -0.07
CA ASP A 70 5.83 17.63 0.40
C ASP A 70 4.83 17.86 -0.76
N GLU A 71 3.54 17.92 -0.45
CA GLU A 71 2.49 18.16 -1.47
C GLU A 71 2.57 19.54 -2.12
N LYS A 72 3.09 20.55 -1.43
CA LYS A 72 3.16 21.93 -1.92
C LYS A 72 4.27 22.11 -2.95
N ASP A 73 5.34 21.34 -2.78
CA ASP A 73 6.49 21.31 -3.69
C ASP A 73 6.36 20.20 -4.77
N CYS A 74 5.19 19.54 -4.85
CA CYS A 74 4.95 18.44 -5.78
C CYS A 74 4.73 18.93 -7.21
N ASN A 75 5.61 18.48 -8.12
CA ASN A 75 5.48 18.69 -9.57
C ASN A 75 5.18 17.40 -10.35
N ASN A 76 4.87 16.31 -9.64
CA ASN A 76 4.53 15.02 -10.24
C ASN A 76 3.02 14.88 -10.41
N GLU A 77 2.60 13.97 -11.28
CA GLU A 77 1.19 13.62 -11.44
C GLU A 77 0.64 12.91 -10.18
N ILE A 78 -0.68 12.97 -10.02
CA ILE A 78 -1.37 12.21 -8.97
C ILE A 78 -1.12 10.72 -9.20
N TYR A 79 -0.67 10.03 -8.16
CA TYR A 79 -0.44 8.60 -8.25
C TYR A 79 -1.75 7.85 -8.41
N LYS A 80 -1.87 7.08 -9.49
CA LYS A 80 -3.06 6.29 -9.84
C LYS A 80 -2.72 4.81 -9.95
N LEU A 81 -3.69 3.98 -9.60
CA LEU A 81 -3.61 2.53 -9.75
C LEU A 81 -4.84 2.02 -10.50
N GLN A 82 -4.70 0.87 -11.15
CA GLN A 82 -5.81 0.14 -11.74
C GLN A 82 -6.23 -0.98 -10.78
N ASN A 83 -7.54 -1.10 -10.54
CA ASN A 83 -8.07 -2.19 -9.73
C ASN A 83 -8.31 -3.46 -10.58
N PRO A 84 -8.60 -4.62 -9.95
CA PRO A 84 -8.86 -5.88 -10.66
C PRO A 84 -10.06 -5.84 -11.63
N PHE A 85 -10.93 -4.84 -11.51
CA PHE A 85 -12.08 -4.66 -12.40
C PHE A 85 -11.77 -3.77 -13.61
N GLY A 86 -10.54 -3.26 -13.71
CA GLY A 86 -10.09 -2.40 -14.80
C GLY A 86 -10.33 -0.91 -14.59
N ALA A 87 -10.92 -0.48 -13.46
CA ALA A 87 -11.09 0.93 -13.16
C ALA A 87 -9.79 1.55 -12.64
N ILE A 88 -9.50 2.78 -13.08
CA ILE A 88 -8.38 3.58 -12.57
C ILE A 88 -8.89 4.44 -11.41
N PHE A 89 -8.13 4.47 -10.32
CA PHE A 89 -8.44 5.28 -9.13
C PHE A 89 -7.21 6.04 -8.65
N GLU A 90 -7.44 7.16 -7.97
CA GLU A 90 -6.38 7.94 -7.32
C GLU A 90 -5.93 7.17 -6.07
N ALA A 91 -4.68 6.72 -6.10
CA ALA A 91 -4.09 5.84 -5.12
C ALA A 91 -3.48 6.63 -3.95
N ALA A 92 -2.91 7.80 -4.25
CA ALA A 92 -2.40 8.75 -3.27
C ALA A 92 -3.51 9.64 -2.68
N GLY A 93 -3.16 10.35 -1.60
CA GLY A 93 -4.06 11.23 -0.86
C GLY A 93 -4.22 10.78 0.59
N SER A 94 -5.43 10.96 1.15
CA SER A 94 -5.72 10.63 2.55
C SER A 94 -5.53 9.14 2.91
N SER A 95 -5.54 8.25 1.92
CA SER A 95 -5.27 6.80 2.09
C SER A 95 -3.82 6.49 2.48
N LEU A 96 -2.86 7.28 2.01
CA LEU A 96 -1.43 7.13 2.32
C LEU A 96 -1.06 7.66 3.71
N ARG A 97 -1.92 8.49 4.31
CA ARG A 97 -1.69 9.03 5.66
C ARG A 97 -1.78 7.91 6.69
N PRO A 98 -0.74 7.70 7.51
CA PRO A 98 -0.72 6.61 8.48
C PRO A 98 -1.72 6.83 9.63
N GLU A 99 -2.20 8.05 9.85
CA GLU A 99 -3.12 8.40 10.93
C GLU A 99 -4.60 8.04 10.63
N ASN A 100 -4.88 7.52 9.43
CA ASN A 100 -6.24 7.36 8.90
C ASN A 100 -6.46 5.92 8.44
N ASP A 101 -7.67 5.38 8.59
CA ASP A 101 -8.05 4.08 8.01
C ASP A 101 -8.77 4.20 6.65
N HIS A 102 -8.58 5.33 5.97
CA HIS A 102 -9.22 5.57 4.67
C HIS A 102 -8.64 4.64 3.59
N ILE A 103 -9.53 4.04 2.81
CA ILE A 103 -9.18 3.37 1.56
C ILE A 103 -9.28 4.37 0.39
N PRO A 104 -8.51 4.18 -0.69
CA PRO A 104 -8.62 5.02 -1.88
C PRO A 104 -10.05 5.03 -2.44
N ILE A 105 -10.55 6.21 -2.79
CA ILE A 105 -11.89 6.36 -3.37
C ILE A 105 -11.90 5.66 -4.73
N GLY A 106 -12.91 4.83 -4.97
CA GLY A 106 -13.05 4.10 -6.22
C GLY A 106 -12.21 2.83 -6.34
N VAL A 107 -11.54 2.40 -5.26
CA VAL A 107 -10.77 1.15 -5.24
C VAL A 107 -11.58 -0.07 -5.69
N TYR A 108 -12.89 -0.10 -5.42
CA TYR A 108 -13.80 -1.18 -5.88
C TYR A 108 -14.73 -0.77 -7.03
N ASN A 109 -14.50 0.39 -7.67
CA ASN A 109 -15.33 0.81 -8.81
C ASN A 109 -15.21 -0.18 -9.96
N LYS A 110 -16.31 -0.42 -10.65
CA LYS A 110 -16.35 -1.24 -11.87
C LYS A 110 -16.68 -0.30 -13.02
N PRO A 111 -15.89 -0.26 -14.11
CA PRO A 111 -16.25 0.54 -15.26
C PRO A 111 -17.59 0.04 -15.83
N ASP A 112 -18.44 0.96 -16.27
CA ASP A 112 -19.67 0.59 -16.98
C ASP A 112 -19.30 -0.20 -18.25
N ARG A 113 -20.00 -1.31 -18.47
CA ARG A 113 -19.78 -2.26 -19.56
C ARG A 113 -20.21 -1.70 -20.91
#